data_AF-D8G1T1-F1
#
_entry.id   AF-D8G1T1-F1
#
_cell.length_a   1.000
_cell.length_b   1.000
_cell.length_c   1.000
_cell.angle_alpha   90.00
_cell.angle_beta   90.00
_cell.angle_gamma   90.00
#
_symmetry.space_group_name_H-M   'P 1'
#
loop_
_entity.id
_entity.type
_entity.pdbx_description
1 polymer ?
#
loop_
_entity_poly.entity_id
_entity_poly.type
_entity_poly.pdbx_seq_one_letter_code
_entity_poly.pdbx_strand_id
1 'polypeptide(L)'
;MAVSELPPLYNQSLWTGLKTIVMVVSERRLWNKTTTEVRFYLSSLASNAEKISQAIRSHWGIENSLHWTLDVTFSEDKSRIRKDHSPENFALLRRLAVNLLKQEKGFKGSLKMKRYLAGMDNNYLVQILDSAS
;
A
#
# COMPACT_ATOMS: atom_id res chain seq x y z
N MET A 1 -23.57 -1.81 -6.73
CA MET A 1 -25.04 -1.81 -6.58
C MET A 1 -25.40 -0.79 -5.52
N ALA A 2 -26.48 -0.03 -5.70
CA ALA A 2 -26.94 0.91 -4.69
C ALA A 2 -27.56 0.16 -3.51
N VAL A 3 -27.38 0.67 -2.29
CA VAL A 3 -27.96 0.03 -1.09
C VAL A 3 -29.48 0.10 -1.09
N SER A 4 -30.08 1.07 -1.78
CA SER A 4 -31.52 1.14 -2.02
C SER A 4 -32.07 -0.03 -2.84
N GLU A 5 -31.22 -0.74 -3.58
CA GLU A 5 -31.60 -1.88 -4.43
C GLU A 5 -31.46 -3.23 -3.68
N LEU A 6 -31.05 -3.19 -2.41
CA LEU A 6 -30.77 -4.37 -1.59
C LEU A 6 -31.79 -4.53 -0.46
N PRO A 7 -32.04 -5.78 0.01
CA PRO A 7 -32.72 -5.98 1.28
C PRO A 7 -31.92 -5.33 2.42
N PRO A 8 -32.59 -5.03 3.56
CA PRO A 8 -31.92 -4.45 4.72
C PRO A 8 -30.68 -5.23 5.13
N LEU A 9 -29.56 -4.53 5.25
CA LEU A 9 -28.29 -5.14 5.64
C LEU A 9 -28.24 -5.32 7.16
N TYR A 10 -27.55 -6.37 7.61
CA TYR A 10 -27.28 -6.56 9.03
C TYR A 10 -26.56 -5.33 9.61
N ASN A 11 -27.14 -4.75 10.67
CA ASN A 11 -26.65 -3.54 11.33
C ASN A 11 -26.36 -2.36 10.36
N GLN A 12 -27.20 -2.18 9.33
CA GLN A 12 -27.03 -1.10 8.34
C GLN A 12 -26.90 0.29 8.97
N SER A 13 -27.59 0.54 10.08
CA SER A 13 -27.54 1.81 10.82
C SER A 13 -26.15 2.16 11.37
N LEU A 14 -25.25 1.20 11.56
CA LEU A 14 -23.87 1.46 11.99
C LEU A 14 -23.03 2.12 10.88
N TRP A 15 -23.43 1.97 9.62
CA TRP A 15 -22.68 2.42 8.46
C TRP A 15 -23.22 3.76 7.94
N THR A 16 -23.01 4.82 8.74
CA THR A 16 -23.46 6.17 8.39
C THR A 16 -22.86 6.59 7.04
N GLY A 17 -23.72 7.01 6.10
CA GLY A 17 -23.30 7.44 4.77
C GLY A 17 -23.04 6.31 3.76
N LEU A 18 -23.35 5.06 4.10
CA LEU A 18 -23.29 3.94 3.17
C LEU A 18 -24.25 4.15 1.99
N LYS A 19 -23.73 4.09 0.76
CA LYS A 19 -24.52 4.27 -0.47
C LYS A 19 -24.47 3.06 -1.40
N THR A 20 -23.34 2.36 -1.44
CA THR A 20 -23.13 1.25 -2.38
C THR A 20 -22.44 0.07 -1.74
N ILE A 21 -22.81 -1.13 -2.20
CA ILE A 21 -22.03 -2.35 -2.03
C ILE A 21 -21.34 -2.67 -3.36
N VAL A 22 -20.06 -2.99 -3.26
CA VAL A 22 -19.20 -3.31 -4.40
C VAL A 22 -18.73 -4.75 -4.26
N MET A 23 -18.90 -5.54 -5.30
CA MET A 23 -18.30 -6.86 -5.42
C MET A 23 -17.19 -6.79 -6.45
N VAL A 24 -15.97 -7.14 -6.06
CA VAL A 24 -14.84 -7.27 -6.98
C VAL A 24 -14.47 -8.73 -7.09
N VAL A 25 -14.51 -9.25 -8.31
CA VAL A 25 -13.99 -10.57 -8.65
C VAL A 25 -12.62 -10.37 -9.28
N SER A 26 -11.59 -10.94 -8.67
CA SER A 26 -10.24 -10.95 -9.22
C SER A 26 -9.85 -12.37 -9.63
N GLU A 27 -9.36 -12.52 -10.85
CA GLU A 27 -8.82 -13.78 -11.35
C GLU A 27 -7.31 -13.64 -11.54
N ARG A 28 -6.55 -14.60 -11.00
CA ARG A 28 -5.11 -14.72 -11.19
C ARG A 28 -4.83 -16.00 -11.96
N ARG A 29 -4.24 -15.86 -13.15
CA ARG A 29 -3.81 -16.97 -14.00
C ARG A 29 -2.30 -17.17 -13.86
N LEU A 30 -1.91 -18.36 -13.44
CA LEU A 30 -0.55 -18.89 -13.45
C LEU A 30 -0.49 -20.01 -14.49
N TRP A 31 0.72 -20.39 -14.90
CA TRP A 31 0.95 -21.41 -15.93
C TRP A 31 0.26 -22.76 -15.66
N ASN A 32 0.05 -23.12 -14.39
CA ASN A 32 -0.60 -24.37 -13.97
C ASN A 32 -1.87 -24.17 -13.13
N LYS A 33 -2.30 -22.93 -12.88
CA LYS A 33 -3.37 -22.67 -11.92
C LYS A 33 -4.07 -21.35 -12.20
N THR A 34 -5.40 -21.40 -12.23
CA THR A 34 -6.23 -20.19 -12.13
C THR A 34 -6.86 -20.13 -10.74
N THR A 35 -6.76 -18.99 -10.08
CA THR A 35 -7.43 -18.73 -8.80
C THR A 35 -8.35 -17.54 -8.92
N THR A 36 -9.55 -17.66 -8.37
CA THR A 36 -10.54 -16.59 -8.32
C THR A 36 -10.79 -16.20 -6.88
N GLU A 37 -10.90 -14.90 -6.62
CA GLU A 37 -11.16 -14.34 -5.30
C GLU A 37 -12.24 -13.28 -5.41
N VAL A 38 -13.19 -13.31 -4.47
CA VAL A 38 -14.29 -12.36 -4.39
C VAL A 38 -14.10 -11.50 -3.15
N ARG A 39 -14.14 -10.18 -3.32
CA ARG A 39 -14.05 -9.20 -2.23
C ARG A 39 -15.26 -8.28 -2.26
N PHE A 40 -15.82 -8.02 -1.08
CA PHE A 40 -16.91 -7.07 -0.90
C PHE A 40 -16.39 -5.79 -0.25
N TYR A 41 -16.84 -4.64 -0.75
CA TYR A 41 -16.52 -3.33 -0.18
C TYR A 41 -17.81 -2.56 0.12
N LEU A 42 -17.77 -1.84 1.23
CA LEU A 42 -18.77 -0.85 1.61
C LEU A 42 -18.28 0.53 1.16
N SER A 43 -19.15 1.31 0.52
CA SER A 43 -18.74 2.61 0.00
C SER A 43 -19.82 3.68 0.17
N SER A 44 -19.38 4.88 0.51
CA SER A 44 -20.20 6.10 0.53
C SER A 44 -20.29 6.77 -0.84
N LEU A 45 -19.58 6.25 -1.85
CA LEU A 45 -19.67 6.73 -3.23
C LEU A 45 -20.99 6.29 -3.87
N ALA A 46 -21.50 7.12 -4.77
CA ALA A 46 -22.60 6.75 -5.66
C ALA A 46 -22.20 5.56 -6.55
N SER A 47 -23.20 4.84 -7.09
CA SER A 47 -22.99 3.63 -7.90
C SER A 47 -22.36 3.96 -9.25
N ASN A 48 -21.06 4.19 -9.25
CA ASN A 48 -20.23 4.40 -10.43
C ASN A 48 -19.08 3.38 -10.39
N ALA A 49 -19.24 2.31 -11.17
CA ALA A 49 -18.30 1.20 -11.19
C ALA A 49 -16.89 1.62 -11.61
N GLU A 50 -16.76 2.54 -12.57
CA GLU A 50 -15.45 3.00 -13.05
C GLU A 50 -14.70 3.74 -11.93
N LYS A 51 -15.31 4.76 -11.33
CA LYS A 51 -14.71 5.55 -10.26
C LYS A 51 -14.34 4.69 -9.05
N ILE A 52 -15.23 3.78 -8.67
CA ILE A 52 -14.98 2.83 -7.56
C ILE A 52 -13.82 1.90 -7.92
N SER A 53 -13.78 1.36 -9.14
CA SER A 53 -12.69 0.48 -9.57
C SER A 53 -11.34 1.18 -9.59
N GLN A 54 -11.29 2.45 -10.00
CA GLN A 54 -10.08 3.28 -9.96
C GLN A 54 -9.63 3.47 -8.51
N ALA A 55 -10.54 3.84 -7.60
CA ALA A 55 -10.21 4.00 -6.19
C ALA A 55 -9.66 2.70 -5.56
N ILE A 56 -10.29 1.55 -5.83
CA ILE A 56 -9.82 0.24 -5.36
C ILE A 56 -8.43 -0.07 -5.93
N ARG A 57 -8.19 0.14 -7.22
CA ARG A 57 -6.87 -0.08 -7.84
C ARG A 57 -5.80 0.86 -7.27
N SER A 58 -6.12 2.13 -7.07
CA SER A 58 -5.21 3.11 -6.46
C SER A 58 -4.84 2.70 -5.04
N HIS A 59 -5.80 2.21 -4.25
CA HIS A 59 -5.54 1.69 -2.91
C HIS A 59 -4.59 0.48 -2.93
N TRP A 60 -4.83 -0.50 -3.82
CA TRP A 60 -3.89 -1.61 -4.02
C TRP A 60 -2.51 -1.16 -4.52
N GLY A 61 -2.44 -0.06 -5.26
CA GLY A 61 -1.18 0.57 -5.66
C GLY A 61 -0.34 1.04 -4.46
N ILE A 62 -0.98 1.50 -3.38
CA ILE A 62 -0.29 1.88 -2.14
C ILE A 62 0.29 0.62 -1.47
N GLU A 63 -0.52 -0.43 -1.33
CA GLU A 63 -0.08 -1.70 -0.74
C GLU A 63 1.14 -2.29 -1.47
N ASN A 64 1.04 -2.37 -2.81
CA ASN A 64 2.11 -2.93 -3.64
C ASN A 64 3.36 -2.05 -3.66
N SER A 65 3.21 -0.73 -3.66
CA SER A 65 4.36 0.19 -3.83
C SER A 65 5.02 0.59 -2.52
N LEU A 66 4.30 0.60 -1.40
CA LEU A 66 4.80 1.02 -0.10
C LEU A 66 4.91 -0.15 0.88
N HIS A 67 3.81 -0.80 1.24
CA HIS A 67 3.78 -1.82 2.28
C HIS A 67 4.69 -3.00 1.94
N TRP A 68 4.54 -3.58 0.74
CA TRP A 68 5.43 -4.66 0.30
C TRP A 68 6.92 -4.25 0.32
N THR A 69 7.22 -2.99 -0.02
CA THR A 69 8.59 -2.47 0.03
C THR A 69 9.09 -2.41 1.48
N LEU A 70 8.28 -1.95 2.42
CA LEU A 70 8.62 -1.91 3.84
C LEU A 70 8.87 -3.33 4.38
N ASP A 71 8.01 -4.28 4.04
CA ASP A 71 8.12 -5.65 4.54
C ASP A 71 9.34 -6.36 3.97
N VAL A 72 9.55 -6.29 2.65
CA VAL A 72 10.60 -7.07 1.98
C VAL A 72 11.94 -6.34 1.94
N THR A 73 11.93 -5.03 1.73
CA THR A 73 13.18 -4.24 1.63
C THR A 73 13.62 -3.73 3.00
N PHE A 74 12.72 -3.41 3.93
CA PHE A 74 13.08 -2.91 5.26
C PHE A 74 12.88 -3.93 6.38
N SER A 75 12.42 -5.15 6.05
CA SER A 75 12.19 -6.23 7.02
C SER A 75 11.27 -5.80 8.17
N GLU A 76 10.27 -4.97 7.85
CA GLU A 76 9.37 -4.37 8.85
C GLU A 76 8.67 -5.44 9.70
N ASP A 77 8.04 -6.43 9.08
CA ASP A 77 7.40 -7.57 9.76
C ASP A 77 8.33 -8.37 10.68
N LYS A 78 9.63 -8.42 10.35
CA LYS A 78 10.63 -9.16 11.13
C LYS A 78 11.21 -8.32 12.27
N SER A 79 10.86 -7.04 12.35
CA SER A 79 11.38 -6.14 13.37
C SER A 79 10.91 -6.57 14.77
N ARG A 80 11.84 -6.62 15.71
CA ARG A 80 11.54 -6.94 17.12
C ARG A 80 11.33 -5.72 18.01
N ILE A 81 11.34 -4.52 17.42
CA ILE A 81 11.18 -3.25 18.13
C ILE A 81 9.74 -3.17 18.66
N ARG A 82 9.59 -3.12 19.99
CA ARG A 82 8.29 -3.12 20.70
C ARG A 82 8.22 -2.19 21.92
N LYS A 83 9.28 -1.43 22.18
CA LYS A 83 9.43 -0.65 23.43
C LYS A 83 9.08 0.82 23.20
N ASP A 84 8.26 1.38 24.08
CA ASP A 84 7.87 2.79 24.10
C ASP A 84 7.43 3.28 22.71
N HIS A 85 7.86 4.47 22.29
CA HIS A 85 7.57 5.08 20.98
C HIS A 85 8.46 4.56 19.84
N SER A 86 9.25 3.52 20.09
CA SER A 86 10.18 3.01 19.08
C SER A 86 9.48 2.45 17.84
N PRO A 87 8.36 1.69 17.93
CA PRO A 87 7.65 1.18 16.76
C PRO A 87 7.19 2.30 15.82
N GLU A 88 6.56 3.34 16.37
CA GLU A 88 6.03 4.48 15.60
C GLU A 88 7.16 5.28 14.96
N ASN A 89 8.21 5.58 15.73
CA ASN A 89 9.38 6.31 15.25
C ASN A 89 10.06 5.57 14.10
N PHE A 90 10.26 4.26 14.24
CA PHE A 90 10.90 3.46 13.19
C PHE A 90 10.03 3.34 11.95
N ALA A 91 8.70 3.22 12.10
CA ALA A 91 7.78 3.22 10.97
C ALA A 91 7.86 4.53 10.17
N LEU A 92 7.97 5.68 10.85
CA LEU A 92 8.20 6.98 10.21
C LEU A 92 9.55 7.04 9.48
N LEU A 93 10.63 6.62 10.14
CA LEU A 93 11.97 6.63 9.55
C LEU A 93 12.07 5.72 8.32
N ARG A 94 11.46 4.54 8.34
CA ARG A 94 11.42 3.65 7.18
C ARG A 94 10.65 4.27 6.01
N ARG A 95 9.49 4.88 6.27
CA ARG A 95 8.71 5.58 5.24
C ARG A 95 9.51 6.74 4.63
N LEU A 96 10.19 7.52 5.45
CA LEU A 96 11.09 8.59 4.99
C LEU A 96 12.20 8.02 4.09
N ALA A 97 12.89 6.97 4.54
CA ALA A 97 13.95 6.33 3.76
C ALA A 97 13.44 5.78 2.41
N VAL A 98 12.26 5.13 2.39
CA VAL A 98 11.64 4.67 1.13
C VAL A 98 11.40 5.83 0.17
N ASN A 99 10.86 6.94 0.66
CA ASN A 99 10.58 8.12 -0.16
C ASN A 99 11.86 8.70 -0.78
N LEU A 100 12.92 8.88 0.02
CA LEU A 100 14.22 9.38 -0.44
C LEU A 100 14.84 8.47 -1.52
N LEU A 101 14.85 7.16 -1.27
CA LEU A 101 15.41 6.20 -2.23
C LEU A 101 14.60 6.13 -3.54
N LYS A 102 13.29 6.41 -3.50
CA LYS A 102 12.44 6.52 -4.71
C LYS A 102 12.70 7.81 -5.48
N GLN A 103 13.06 8.89 -4.80
CA GLN A 103 13.36 10.19 -5.40
C GLN A 103 14.75 10.21 -6.06
N GLU A 104 15.73 9.49 -5.52
CA GLU A 104 17.04 9.35 -6.14
C GLU A 104 16.92 8.77 -7.57
N LYS A 105 17.44 9.48 -8.59
CA LYS A 105 17.36 9.09 -10.01
C LYS A 105 18.70 8.81 -10.69
N GLY A 106 19.82 9.13 -10.05
CA GLY A 106 21.16 8.96 -10.60
C GLY A 106 21.54 7.50 -10.76
N PHE A 107 21.26 6.66 -9.77
CA PHE A 107 21.50 5.22 -9.84
C PHE A 107 20.25 4.44 -10.28
N LYS A 108 20.36 3.74 -11.41
CA LYS A 108 19.27 2.93 -11.99
C LYS A 108 19.27 1.49 -11.43
N GLY A 109 19.17 1.36 -10.11
CA GLY A 109 19.07 0.07 -9.43
C GLY A 109 17.79 -0.10 -8.63
N SER A 110 17.57 -1.32 -8.13
CA SER A 110 16.45 -1.62 -7.23
C SER A 110 16.56 -0.86 -5.91
N LEU A 111 15.42 -0.63 -5.24
CA LEU A 111 15.40 -0.01 -3.91
C LEU A 111 16.30 -0.73 -2.91
N LYS A 112 16.38 -2.06 -2.98
CA LYS A 112 17.29 -2.87 -2.17
C LYS A 112 18.76 -2.53 -2.45
N MET A 113 19.15 -2.37 -3.71
CA MET A 113 20.52 -2.01 -4.08
C MET A 113 20.87 -0.59 -3.68
N LYS A 114 19.95 0.37 -3.89
CA LYS A 114 20.12 1.76 -3.42
C LYS A 114 20.34 1.82 -1.91
N ARG A 115 19.50 1.12 -1.15
CA ARG A 115 19.63 1.01 0.31
C ARG A 115 20.97 0.38 0.72
N TYR A 116 21.40 -0.66 0.02
CA TYR A 116 22.67 -1.32 0.28
C TYR A 116 23.86 -0.39 0.02
N LEU A 117 23.88 0.29 -1.13
CA LEU A 117 24.91 1.28 -1.48
C LEU A 117 24.95 2.42 -0.47
N ALA A 118 23.80 2.95 -0.06
CA ALA A 118 23.74 4.01 0.96
C ALA A 118 24.29 3.56 2.32
N GLY A 119 24.29 2.26 2.61
CA GLY A 119 24.94 1.70 3.80
C GLY A 119 26.45 1.45 3.65
N MET A 120 26.98 1.48 2.43
CA MET A 120 28.39 1.22 2.13
C MET A 120 29.18 2.47 1.74
N ASP A 121 28.53 3.46 1.16
CA ASP A 121 29.16 4.69 0.65
C ASP A 121 28.47 5.92 1.25
N ASN A 122 29.21 6.61 2.11
CA ASN A 122 28.73 7.82 2.77
C ASN A 122 28.48 8.97 1.78
N ASN A 123 29.20 9.04 0.66
CA ASN A 123 28.98 10.09 -0.34
C ASN A 123 27.63 9.88 -1.03
N TYR A 124 27.32 8.62 -1.38
CA TYR A 124 26.03 8.27 -1.96
C TYR A 124 24.89 8.46 -0.94
N LEU A 125 25.12 8.14 0.35
CA LEU A 125 24.15 8.43 1.41
C LEU A 125 23.84 9.93 1.52
N VAL A 126 24.88 10.77 1.57
CA VAL A 126 24.71 12.24 1.63
C VAL A 126 23.97 12.75 0.40
N GLN A 127 24.30 12.26 -0.80
CA GLN A 127 23.57 12.61 -2.02
C GLN A 127 22.07 12.29 -1.94
N ILE A 128 21.70 11.13 -1.37
CA ILE A 128 20.29 10.76 -1.15
C ILE A 128 19.62 11.72 -0.17
N LEU A 129 20.30 12.07 0.92
CA LEU A 129 19.77 12.98 1.94
C LEU A 129 19.61 14.41 1.40
N ASP A 130 20.57 14.89 0.61
CA ASP A 130 20.53 16.23 0.00
C ASP A 130 19.43 16.35 -1.05
N SER A 131 19.09 15.25 -1.73
CA SER A 131 18.01 15.22 -2.74
C SER A 131 16.60 15.48 -2.18
N ALA A 132 16.48 15.56 -0.85
CA ALA A 132 15.24 15.89 -0.14
C ALA A 132 15.00 17.39 0.04
N SER A 133 16.01 18.22 -0.26
CA SER A 133 16.05 19.67 -0.03
C SER A 133 15.54 20.43 -1.24
#